data_AF-A0A5J4W8G0-F1
#
_entry.id   AF-A0A5J4W8G0-F1
#
_cell.length_a   1.000
_cell.length_b   1.000
_cell.length_c   1.000
_cell.angle_alpha   90.00
_cell.angle_beta   90.00
_cell.angle_gamma   90.00
#
_symmetry.space_group_name_H-M   'P 1'
#
loop_
_entity.id
_entity.type
_entity.pdbx_description
1 polymer ?
#
loop_
_entity_poly.entity_id
_entity_poly.type
_entity_poly.pdbx_seq_one_letter_code
_entity_poly.pdbx_strand_id
1 'polypeptide(L)'
;MDNSSQHYNNFDDHEKSIREQSQQSNDIKLQIAQHAARLRLSEISDEEKIDSLFKLINLTMRFVEGEWNDIITTSGVIEALSTLILETSNPKIRTLCGAVIEVIQQRGCENGESSDWRTLLSPIVSLLFNSDEKISEIGKQSLLKSIDKNSETIYGLIQLNLFEEASELLEIAFQTSSQTSSSSSNYQYQILPQKILLNILEVVECVIQSNAEFSKKTKKLKKAVEKIILLNPPQPIQDLISSIFSILDEKEQEDEQKEEEENENQRELRIKQSMIQELSIKVIESEDNVRIAELKSREFEEKLRNAEQEKQREKI
;
A
#
# COMPACT_ATOMS: atom_id res chain seq x y z
N MET A 1 -23.68 -33.84 -50.33
CA MET A 1 -22.91 -32.86 -51.12
C MET A 1 -23.48 -31.50 -50.78
N ASP A 2 -22.82 -30.55 -50.13
CA ASP A 2 -21.50 -30.46 -49.50
C ASP A 2 -21.62 -29.31 -48.50
N ASN A 3 -21.36 -29.58 -47.21
CA ASN A 3 -21.34 -28.53 -46.18
C ASN A 3 -20.06 -28.63 -45.33
N SER A 4 -18.96 -29.00 -45.98
CA SER A 4 -17.68 -29.33 -45.35
C SER A 4 -16.55 -28.35 -45.67
N SER A 5 -16.82 -27.26 -46.40
CA SER A 5 -15.77 -26.38 -46.94
C SER A 5 -15.61 -25.03 -46.22
N GLN A 6 -16.45 -24.69 -45.24
CA GLN A 6 -16.33 -23.41 -44.50
C GLN A 6 -15.51 -23.51 -43.20
N HIS A 7 -15.17 -24.71 -42.74
CA HIS A 7 -14.35 -24.88 -41.52
C HIS A 7 -12.83 -24.89 -41.76
N TYR A 8 -12.37 -24.98 -43.01
CA TYR A 8 -10.93 -25.06 -43.34
C TYR A 8 -10.25 -23.69 -43.51
N ASN A 9 -10.98 -22.60 -43.80
CA ASN A 9 -10.36 -21.29 -44.03
C ASN A 9 -10.06 -20.50 -42.73
N ASN A 10 -10.78 -20.76 -41.63
CA ASN A 10 -10.53 -20.05 -40.36
C ASN A 10 -9.28 -20.55 -39.62
N PHE A 11 -8.81 -21.76 -39.90
CA PHE A 11 -7.63 -22.33 -39.24
C PHE A 11 -6.33 -21.77 -39.85
N ASP A 12 -6.28 -21.60 -41.18
CA ASP A 12 -5.13 -21.05 -41.90
C ASP A 12 -4.88 -19.55 -41.60
N ASP A 13 -5.94 -18.76 -41.37
CA ASP A 13 -5.82 -17.34 -41.05
C ASP A 13 -5.34 -17.11 -39.60
N HIS A 14 -5.73 -17.97 -38.65
CA HIS A 14 -5.18 -17.96 -37.29
C HIS A 14 -3.70 -18.37 -37.27
N GLU A 15 -3.31 -19.38 -38.06
CA GLU A 15 -1.92 -19.84 -38.10
C GLU A 15 -0.99 -18.80 -38.75
N LYS A 16 -1.46 -18.06 -39.75
CA LYS A 16 -0.74 -16.91 -40.33
C LYS A 16 -0.60 -15.76 -39.34
N SER A 17 -1.67 -15.40 -38.63
CA SER A 17 -1.63 -14.35 -37.60
C SER A 17 -0.66 -14.68 -36.46
N ILE A 18 -0.60 -15.94 -36.02
CA ILE A 18 0.34 -16.39 -34.98
C ILE A 18 1.79 -16.37 -35.50
N ARG A 19 2.03 -16.76 -36.75
CA ARG A 19 3.37 -16.71 -37.38
C ARG A 19 3.87 -15.28 -37.59
N GLU A 20 3.00 -14.36 -38.00
CA GLU A 20 3.33 -12.94 -38.18
C GLU A 20 3.64 -12.27 -36.84
N GLN A 21 2.85 -12.54 -35.79
CA GLN A 21 3.14 -12.06 -34.43
C GLN A 21 4.46 -12.62 -33.89
N SER A 22 4.75 -13.92 -34.11
CA SER A 22 5.99 -14.56 -33.67
C SER A 22 7.23 -14.02 -34.41
N GLN A 23 7.11 -13.67 -35.69
CA GLN A 23 8.23 -13.08 -36.46
C GLN A 23 8.50 -11.64 -36.05
N GLN A 24 7.45 -10.84 -35.86
CA GLN A 24 7.56 -9.45 -35.40
C GLN A 24 8.15 -9.36 -33.99
N SER A 25 7.79 -10.30 -33.11
CA SER A 25 8.35 -10.44 -31.77
C SER A 25 9.86 -10.71 -31.76
N ASN A 26 10.31 -11.70 -32.54
CA ASN A 26 11.72 -12.07 -32.61
C ASN A 26 12.59 -10.91 -33.14
N ASP A 27 12.05 -10.10 -34.04
CA ASP A 27 12.69 -8.88 -34.54
C ASP A 27 12.84 -7.80 -33.45
N ILE A 28 11.78 -7.55 -32.66
CA ILE A 28 11.83 -6.59 -31.55
C ILE A 28 12.87 -7.00 -30.50
N LYS A 29 12.92 -8.27 -30.13
CA LYS A 29 13.90 -8.80 -29.16
C LYS A 29 15.33 -8.56 -29.63
N LEU A 30 15.61 -8.85 -30.91
CA LEU A 30 16.93 -8.63 -31.50
C LEU A 30 17.29 -7.14 -31.51
N GLN A 31 16.35 -6.26 -31.86
CA GLN A 31 16.57 -4.81 -31.87
C GLN A 31 16.84 -4.26 -30.46
N ILE A 32 16.13 -4.75 -29.44
CA ILE A 32 16.39 -4.38 -28.04
C ILE A 32 17.81 -4.79 -27.64
N ALA A 33 18.21 -6.04 -27.94
CA ALA A 33 19.56 -6.52 -27.64
C ALA A 33 20.65 -5.71 -28.36
N GLN A 34 20.43 -5.32 -29.61
CA GLN A 34 21.35 -4.47 -30.38
C GLN A 34 21.51 -3.08 -29.74
N HIS A 35 20.40 -2.44 -29.35
CA HIS A 35 20.46 -1.15 -28.67
C HIS A 35 21.12 -1.26 -27.28
N ALA A 36 20.83 -2.32 -26.51
CA ALA A 36 21.49 -2.58 -25.24
C ALA A 36 23.01 -2.77 -25.40
N ALA A 37 23.44 -3.54 -26.40
CA ALA A 37 24.86 -3.72 -26.71
C ALA A 37 25.53 -2.41 -27.13
N ARG A 38 24.87 -1.60 -27.95
CA ARG A 38 25.38 -0.28 -28.38
C ARG A 38 25.59 0.65 -27.18
N LEU A 39 24.65 0.67 -26.24
CA LEU A 39 24.73 1.53 -25.05
C LEU A 39 25.92 1.20 -24.12
N ARG A 40 26.50 -0.01 -24.22
CA ARG A 40 27.68 -0.42 -23.46
C ARG A 40 29.01 0.02 -24.10
N LEU A 41 28.98 0.54 -25.32
CA LEU A 41 30.18 1.02 -25.99
C LEU A 41 30.62 2.33 -25.33
N SER A 42 31.88 2.42 -24.90
CA SER A 42 32.44 3.61 -24.26
C SER A 42 32.55 4.82 -25.21
N GLU A 43 32.54 4.58 -26.52
CA GLU A 43 32.88 5.56 -27.56
C GLU A 43 31.67 6.24 -28.22
N ILE A 44 30.44 5.84 -27.87
CA ILE A 44 29.24 6.46 -28.48
C ILE A 44 28.92 7.81 -27.84
N SER A 45 28.49 8.76 -28.66
CA SER A 45 28.15 10.11 -28.21
C SER A 45 26.85 10.13 -27.41
N ASP A 46 26.66 11.20 -26.61
CA ASP A 46 25.43 11.40 -25.84
C ASP A 46 24.18 11.48 -26.74
N GLU A 47 24.29 12.05 -27.93
CA GLU A 47 23.19 12.13 -28.91
C GLU A 47 22.79 10.74 -29.40
N GLU A 48 23.77 9.86 -29.67
CA GLU A 48 23.52 8.48 -30.08
C GLU A 48 22.96 7.62 -28.94
N LYS A 49 23.39 7.88 -27.70
CA LYS A 49 22.79 7.26 -26.50
C LYS A 49 21.33 7.66 -26.37
N ILE A 50 21.03 8.95 -26.51
CA ILE A 50 19.67 9.48 -26.45
C ILE A 50 18.78 8.86 -27.54
N ASP A 51 19.26 8.79 -28.80
CA ASP A 51 18.53 8.16 -29.90
C ASP A 51 18.27 6.67 -29.63
N SER A 52 19.28 5.94 -29.13
CA SER A 52 19.12 4.53 -28.76
C SER A 52 18.12 4.33 -27.64
N LEU A 53 18.10 5.21 -26.64
CA LEU A 53 17.13 5.16 -25.54
C LEU A 53 15.70 5.45 -26.02
N PHE A 54 15.50 6.43 -26.91
CA PHE A 54 14.19 6.66 -27.52
C PHE A 54 13.69 5.45 -28.31
N LYS A 55 14.58 4.80 -29.07
CA LYS A 55 14.25 3.56 -29.79
C LYS A 55 13.89 2.44 -28.83
N LEU A 56 14.61 2.28 -27.72
CA LEU A 56 14.26 1.31 -26.69
C LEU A 56 12.87 1.57 -26.10
N ILE A 57 12.52 2.80 -25.75
CA ILE A 57 11.16 3.15 -25.27
C ILE A 57 10.10 2.70 -26.30
N ASN A 58 10.31 3.01 -27.57
CA ASN A 58 9.36 2.64 -28.63
C ASN A 58 9.26 1.12 -28.83
N LEU A 59 10.37 0.40 -28.69
CA LEU A 59 10.40 -1.06 -28.84
C LEU A 59 9.75 -1.76 -27.65
N THR A 60 9.96 -1.26 -26.43
CA THR A 60 9.39 -1.84 -25.21
C THR A 60 7.87 -1.70 -25.13
N MET A 61 7.31 -0.70 -25.81
CA MET A 61 5.85 -0.55 -25.96
C MET A 61 5.22 -1.51 -26.98
N ARG A 62 6.01 -2.26 -27.76
CA ARG A 62 5.54 -3.00 -28.94
C ARG A 62 5.62 -4.52 -28.86
N PHE A 63 6.31 -5.09 -27.87
CA PHE A 63 6.42 -6.55 -27.74
C PHE A 63 5.14 -7.18 -27.16
N VAL A 64 4.91 -8.46 -27.46
CA VAL A 64 3.64 -9.16 -27.13
C VAL A 64 3.59 -9.52 -25.64
N GLU A 65 2.37 -9.60 -25.09
CA GLU A 65 2.12 -10.08 -23.73
C GLU A 65 2.75 -11.48 -23.53
N GLY A 66 3.54 -11.64 -22.46
CA GLY A 66 4.30 -12.86 -22.18
C GLY A 66 5.77 -12.88 -22.63
N GLU A 67 6.19 -11.97 -23.52
CA GLU A 67 7.59 -11.92 -24.02
C GLU A 67 8.52 -11.07 -23.16
N TRP A 68 7.93 -10.32 -22.24
CA TRP A 68 8.61 -9.47 -21.28
C TRP A 68 9.75 -10.19 -20.56
N ASN A 69 9.47 -11.38 -20.04
CA ASN A 69 10.44 -12.14 -19.25
C ASN A 69 11.66 -12.53 -20.09
N ASP A 70 11.41 -13.02 -21.29
CA ASP A 70 12.41 -13.40 -22.26
C ASP A 70 13.27 -12.21 -22.70
N ILE A 71 12.64 -11.06 -22.95
CA ILE A 71 13.34 -9.83 -23.34
C ILE A 71 14.27 -9.38 -22.21
N ILE A 72 13.79 -9.32 -20.96
CA ILE A 72 14.62 -8.91 -19.82
C ILE A 72 15.79 -9.87 -19.63
N THR A 73 15.51 -11.17 -19.60
CA THR A 73 16.51 -12.18 -19.20
C THR A 73 17.59 -12.42 -20.25
N THR A 74 17.34 -12.09 -21.52
CA THR A 74 18.28 -12.44 -22.62
C THR A 74 18.87 -11.24 -23.37
N SER A 75 18.21 -10.07 -23.37
CA SER A 75 18.72 -8.91 -24.13
C SER A 75 19.85 -8.16 -23.44
N GLY A 76 20.01 -8.35 -22.12
CA GLY A 76 20.97 -7.58 -21.31
C GLY A 76 20.60 -6.10 -21.17
N VAL A 77 19.36 -5.72 -21.49
CA VAL A 77 18.91 -4.33 -21.51
C VAL A 77 18.94 -3.70 -20.13
N ILE A 78 18.54 -4.43 -19.08
CA ILE A 78 18.51 -3.90 -17.71
C ILE A 78 19.93 -3.58 -17.24
N GLU A 79 20.88 -4.49 -17.43
CA GLU A 79 22.27 -4.28 -17.03
C GLU A 79 22.90 -3.11 -17.80
N ALA A 80 22.63 -3.00 -19.10
CA ALA A 80 23.13 -1.88 -19.91
C ALA A 80 22.62 -0.53 -19.39
N LEU A 81 21.32 -0.44 -19.09
CA LEU A 81 20.68 0.77 -18.59
C LEU A 81 21.15 1.11 -17.17
N SER A 82 21.24 0.12 -16.29
CA SER A 82 21.71 0.32 -14.91
C SER A 82 23.15 0.83 -14.87
N THR A 83 24.04 0.25 -15.68
CA THR A 83 25.42 0.76 -15.81
C THR A 83 25.43 2.19 -16.34
N LEU A 84 24.67 2.47 -17.42
CA LEU A 84 24.65 3.80 -18.03
C LEU A 84 24.10 4.88 -17.09
N ILE A 85 23.11 4.56 -16.25
CA ILE A 85 22.58 5.47 -15.22
C ILE A 85 23.68 5.95 -14.27
N LEU A 86 24.57 5.04 -13.88
CA LEU A 86 25.64 5.30 -12.90
C LEU A 86 26.84 6.03 -13.54
N GLU A 87 27.12 5.76 -14.81
CA GLU A 87 28.28 6.32 -15.50
C GLU A 87 28.02 7.69 -16.14
N THR A 88 26.78 7.99 -16.52
CA THR A 88 26.46 9.23 -17.23
C THR A 88 26.40 10.46 -16.32
N SER A 89 27.02 11.55 -16.76
CA SER A 89 26.85 12.89 -16.19
C SER A 89 25.66 13.64 -16.79
N ASN A 90 25.06 13.12 -17.87
CA ASN A 90 23.96 13.77 -18.58
C ASN A 90 22.61 13.41 -17.93
N PRO A 91 21.90 14.38 -17.31
CA PRO A 91 20.63 14.09 -16.62
C PRO A 91 19.55 13.56 -17.57
N LYS A 92 19.54 13.99 -18.84
CA LYS A 92 18.58 13.51 -19.83
C LYS A 92 18.76 12.03 -20.13
N ILE A 93 20.01 11.57 -20.26
CA ILE A 93 20.32 10.15 -20.45
C ILE A 93 19.84 9.35 -19.23
N ARG A 94 20.13 9.83 -18.02
CA ARG A 94 19.70 9.19 -16.77
C ARG A 94 18.17 9.05 -16.70
N THR A 95 17.43 10.13 -17.02
CA THR A 95 15.97 10.12 -17.07
C THR A 95 15.44 9.13 -18.11
N LEU A 96 16.01 9.11 -19.32
CA LEU A 96 15.58 8.20 -20.37
C LEU A 96 15.87 6.73 -20.02
N CYS A 97 16.99 6.42 -19.37
CA CYS A 97 17.24 5.09 -18.85
C CYS A 97 16.17 4.66 -17.83
N GLY A 98 15.82 5.56 -16.89
CA GLY A 98 14.74 5.33 -15.93
C GLY A 98 13.41 5.05 -16.63
N ALA A 99 13.05 5.86 -17.62
CA ALA A 99 11.83 5.68 -18.39
C ALA A 99 11.77 4.33 -19.13
N VAL A 100 12.88 3.87 -19.73
CA VAL A 100 12.92 2.54 -20.37
C VAL A 100 12.70 1.44 -19.34
N ILE A 101 13.36 1.52 -18.17
CA ILE A 101 13.20 0.54 -17.10
C ILE A 101 11.76 0.53 -16.59
N GLU A 102 11.16 1.69 -16.35
CA GLU A 102 9.78 1.83 -15.88
C GLU A 102 8.78 1.23 -16.89
N VAL A 103 8.93 1.54 -18.18
CA VAL A 103 8.07 0.96 -19.22
C VAL A 103 8.23 -0.56 -19.25
N ILE A 104 9.46 -1.06 -19.21
CA ILE A 104 9.70 -2.51 -19.14
C ILE A 104 9.00 -3.09 -17.92
N GLN A 105 9.21 -2.56 -16.71
CA GLN A 105 8.56 -3.05 -15.50
C GLN A 105 7.03 -3.07 -15.62
N GLN A 106 6.42 -1.99 -16.12
CA GLN A 106 4.97 -1.89 -16.29
C GLN A 106 4.41 -2.98 -17.19
N ARG A 107 5.10 -3.30 -18.29
CA ARG A 107 4.72 -4.42 -19.18
C ARG A 107 4.75 -5.77 -18.47
N GLY A 108 5.60 -5.94 -17.44
CA GLY A 108 5.66 -7.16 -16.63
C GLY A 108 4.46 -7.36 -15.71
N CYS A 109 3.89 -6.26 -15.22
CA CYS A 109 2.75 -6.25 -14.32
C CYS A 109 1.39 -6.43 -15.02
N GLU A 110 1.35 -6.47 -16.36
CA GLU A 110 0.12 -6.70 -17.13
C GLU A 110 -0.44 -8.13 -16.97
N ASN A 111 0.35 -9.08 -16.47
CA ASN A 111 0.04 -10.52 -16.39
C ASN A 111 -0.97 -10.91 -15.26
N GLY A 112 -1.91 -10.04 -14.91
CA GLY A 112 -2.99 -10.34 -13.96
C GLY A 112 -2.62 -10.21 -12.47
N GLU A 113 -1.51 -9.54 -12.15
CA GLU A 113 -1.17 -9.15 -10.78
C GLU A 113 -2.00 -7.91 -10.34
N SER A 114 -2.14 -7.71 -9.02
CA SER A 114 -2.76 -6.50 -8.48
C SER A 114 -2.00 -5.26 -8.94
N SER A 115 -2.70 -4.27 -9.50
CA SER A 115 -2.10 -3.01 -9.93
C SER A 115 -1.26 -2.37 -8.82
N ASP A 116 0.02 -2.12 -9.10
CA ASP A 116 0.88 -1.37 -8.19
C ASP A 116 0.54 0.13 -8.25
N TRP A 117 -0.47 0.52 -7.47
CA TRP A 117 -0.93 1.91 -7.38
C TRP A 117 0.15 2.87 -6.92
N ARG A 118 1.15 2.43 -6.13
CA ARG A 118 2.27 3.30 -5.75
C ARG A 118 3.06 3.71 -7.00
N THR A 119 3.41 2.76 -7.86
CA THR A 119 4.15 3.05 -9.10
C THR A 119 3.30 3.85 -10.07
N LEU A 120 2.02 3.51 -10.24
CA LEU A 120 1.12 4.23 -11.15
C LEU A 120 0.84 5.68 -10.74
N LEU A 121 0.76 5.95 -9.44
CA LEU A 121 0.43 7.28 -8.92
C LEU A 121 1.66 8.17 -8.72
N SER A 122 2.86 7.61 -8.63
CA SER A 122 4.10 8.37 -8.37
C SER A 122 4.30 9.56 -9.33
N PRO A 123 4.07 9.43 -10.66
CA PRO A 123 4.16 10.56 -11.57
C PRO A 123 3.11 11.64 -11.26
N ILE A 124 1.89 11.25 -10.91
CA ILE A 124 0.79 12.20 -10.64
C ILE A 124 1.05 12.94 -9.31
N VAL A 125 1.56 12.25 -8.29
CA VAL A 125 2.03 12.88 -7.05
C VAL A 125 3.15 13.86 -7.34
N SER A 126 4.11 13.52 -8.22
CA SER A 126 5.16 14.44 -8.64
C SER A 126 4.61 15.70 -9.33
N LEU A 127 3.50 15.59 -10.08
CA LEU A 127 2.81 16.75 -10.65
C LEU A 127 2.16 17.61 -9.57
N LEU A 128 1.55 16.99 -8.54
CA LEU A 128 0.93 17.70 -7.41
C LEU A 128 1.93 18.62 -6.70
N PHE A 129 3.15 18.14 -6.46
CA PHE A 129 4.23 18.87 -5.80
C PHE A 129 5.07 19.76 -6.75
N ASN A 130 4.63 19.93 -8.01
CA ASN A 130 5.34 20.77 -8.96
C ASN A 130 5.29 22.25 -8.57
N SER A 131 6.39 22.98 -8.83
CA SER A 131 6.51 24.41 -8.56
C SER A 131 5.62 25.29 -9.46
N ASP A 132 5.11 24.76 -10.57
CA ASP A 132 4.13 25.43 -11.42
C ASP A 132 2.70 25.15 -10.92
N GLU A 133 1.96 26.22 -10.60
CA GLU A 133 0.61 26.13 -10.04
C GLU A 133 -0.38 25.39 -10.94
N LYS A 134 -0.25 25.51 -12.26
CA LYS A 134 -1.16 24.84 -13.21
C LYS A 134 -0.84 23.35 -13.28
N ILE A 135 0.43 22.99 -13.23
CA ILE A 135 0.85 21.58 -13.21
C ILE A 135 0.40 20.93 -11.89
N SER A 136 0.59 21.62 -10.77
CA SER A 136 0.09 21.20 -9.45
C SER A 136 -1.43 21.01 -9.45
N GLU A 137 -2.18 21.95 -10.04
CA GLU A 137 -3.64 21.84 -10.18
C GLU A 137 -4.05 20.62 -11.02
N ILE A 138 -3.35 20.33 -12.12
CA ILE A 138 -3.61 19.12 -12.93
C ILE A 138 -3.33 17.85 -12.14
N GLY A 139 -2.23 17.82 -11.38
CA GLY A 139 -1.88 16.72 -10.48
C GLY A 139 -3.00 16.47 -9.46
N LYS A 140 -3.46 17.54 -8.79
CA LYS A 140 -4.59 17.48 -7.85
C LYS A 140 -5.84 16.91 -8.50
N GLN A 141 -6.32 17.50 -9.60
CA GLN A 141 -7.56 17.06 -10.25
C GLN A 141 -7.50 15.59 -10.69
N SER A 142 -6.32 15.14 -11.12
CA SER A 142 -6.08 13.75 -11.50
C SER A 142 -6.13 12.80 -10.31
N LEU A 143 -5.57 13.19 -9.16
CA LEU A 143 -5.59 12.40 -7.93
C LEU A 143 -6.99 12.33 -7.33
N LEU A 144 -7.70 13.46 -7.21
CA LEU A 144 -9.08 13.49 -6.68
C LEU A 144 -10.00 12.59 -7.51
N LYS A 145 -9.92 12.69 -8.84
CA LYS A 145 -10.67 11.82 -9.75
C LYS A 145 -10.29 10.33 -9.61
N SER A 146 -9.05 10.03 -9.24
CA SER A 146 -8.60 8.65 -9.04
C SER A 146 -9.11 8.08 -7.71
N ILE A 147 -9.09 8.88 -6.64
CA ILE A 147 -9.66 8.53 -5.33
C ILE A 147 -11.16 8.24 -5.47
N ASP A 148 -11.91 9.09 -6.17
CA ASP A 148 -13.35 8.91 -6.40
C ASP A 148 -13.70 7.61 -7.14
N LYS A 149 -12.78 7.12 -8.00
CA LYS A 149 -13.03 5.98 -8.87
C LYS A 149 -12.51 4.66 -8.32
N ASN A 150 -11.44 4.70 -7.54
CA ASN A 150 -10.79 3.50 -7.03
C ASN A 150 -10.21 3.76 -5.63
N SER A 151 -10.75 3.04 -4.63
CA SER A 151 -10.28 3.10 -3.25
C SER A 151 -8.83 2.62 -3.07
N GLU A 152 -8.32 1.76 -3.96
CA GLU A 152 -6.93 1.30 -3.92
C GLU A 152 -5.93 2.44 -4.15
N THR A 153 -6.36 3.51 -4.81
CA THR A 153 -5.58 4.75 -5.00
C THR A 153 -5.10 5.29 -3.67
N ILE A 154 -5.95 5.23 -2.64
CA ILE A 154 -5.66 5.74 -1.30
C ILE A 154 -4.46 5.00 -0.71
N TYR A 155 -4.41 3.67 -0.82
CA TYR A 155 -3.28 2.89 -0.33
C TYR A 155 -1.99 3.23 -1.08
N GLY A 156 -2.06 3.44 -2.40
CA GLY A 156 -0.92 3.89 -3.21
C GLY A 156 -0.38 5.25 -2.74
N LEU A 157 -1.26 6.23 -2.48
CA LEU A 157 -0.89 7.56 -1.98
C LEU A 157 -0.23 7.50 -0.59
N ILE A 158 -0.72 6.62 0.28
CA ILE A 158 -0.15 6.38 1.61
C ILE A 158 1.23 5.72 1.51
N GLN A 159 1.45 4.82 0.54
CA GLN A 159 2.76 4.20 0.28
C GLN A 159 3.76 5.16 -0.34
N LEU A 160 3.29 6.21 -1.02
CA LEU A 160 4.08 7.33 -1.52
C LEU A 160 4.36 8.39 -0.45
N ASN A 161 4.05 8.14 0.83
CA ASN A 161 4.33 9.05 1.94
C ASN A 161 3.73 10.46 1.76
N LEU A 162 2.55 10.55 1.13
CA LEU A 162 1.86 11.82 0.88
C LEU A 162 1.74 12.69 2.15
N PHE A 163 1.48 12.07 3.30
CA PHE A 163 1.33 12.79 4.57
C PHE A 163 2.65 13.34 5.08
N GLU A 164 3.73 12.57 5.01
CA GLU A 164 5.05 13.02 5.43
C GLU A 164 5.56 14.15 4.55
N GLU A 165 5.39 14.06 3.22
CA GLU A 165 5.76 15.12 2.28
C GLU A 165 4.93 16.39 2.50
N ALA A 166 3.61 16.25 2.67
CA ALA A 166 2.75 17.39 2.99
C ALA A 166 3.13 18.05 4.34
N SER A 167 3.51 17.24 5.35
CA SER A 167 3.95 17.75 6.65
C SER A 167 5.23 18.56 6.55
N GLU A 168 6.22 18.07 5.80
CA GLU A 168 7.49 18.76 5.59
C GLU A 168 7.30 20.07 4.83
N LEU A 169 6.46 20.03 3.79
CA LEU A 169 6.13 21.20 2.99
C LEU A 169 5.39 22.26 3.83
N LEU A 170 4.47 21.85 4.70
CA LEU A 170 3.81 22.70 5.68
C LEU A 170 4.82 23.34 6.65
N GLU A 171 5.75 22.56 7.21
CA GLU A 171 6.78 23.10 8.09
C GLU A 171 7.68 24.12 7.36
N ILE A 172 8.11 23.85 6.13
CA ILE A 172 8.92 24.77 5.32
C ILE A 172 8.16 26.07 5.02
N ALA A 173 6.89 25.97 4.62
CA ALA A 173 6.09 27.12 4.22
C ALA A 173 5.88 28.14 5.36
N PHE A 174 5.89 27.66 6.62
CA PHE A 174 5.61 28.50 7.79
C PHE A 174 6.81 28.75 8.72
N GLN A 175 7.93 28.01 8.58
CA GLN A 175 9.19 28.30 9.30
C GLN A 175 9.84 29.61 8.86
N THR A 176 9.66 30.03 7.60
CA THR A 176 10.18 31.30 7.07
C THR A 176 9.57 32.54 7.72
N SER A 177 8.46 32.40 8.45
CA SER A 177 7.76 33.52 9.11
C SER A 177 8.32 33.87 10.49
N SER A 178 9.10 32.98 11.13
CA SER A 178 9.49 33.13 12.54
C SER A 178 10.97 33.46 12.77
N GLN A 179 11.79 33.56 11.72
CA GLN A 179 13.21 33.91 11.84
C GLN A 179 13.67 34.92 10.79
N THR A 180 13.34 36.20 10.97
CA THR A 180 14.10 37.28 10.32
C THR A 180 14.41 38.40 11.30
N SER A 181 15.40 38.11 12.16
CA SER A 181 16.21 39.11 12.85
C SER A 181 17.67 38.65 12.88
N SER A 182 18.30 38.36 11.73
CA SER A 182 19.75 38.54 11.51
C SER A 182 20.21 38.04 10.13
N SER A 183 20.87 38.97 9.45
CA SER A 183 21.86 38.91 8.38
C SER A 183 22.40 37.55 7.87
N SER A 184 22.53 37.50 6.54
CA SER A 184 23.57 36.80 5.74
C SER A 184 23.55 35.26 5.65
N SER A 185 22.85 34.74 4.64
CA SER A 185 23.45 33.83 3.64
C SER A 185 22.48 33.58 2.48
N ASN A 186 23.04 33.36 1.29
CA ASN A 186 22.44 33.47 -0.04
C ASN A 186 21.48 32.31 -0.43
N TYR A 187 20.69 31.78 0.49
CA TYR A 187 19.65 30.81 0.15
C TYR A 187 18.35 31.56 -0.15
N GLN A 188 18.06 31.78 -1.42
CA GLN A 188 16.72 32.10 -1.91
C GLN A 188 15.80 30.91 -1.56
N TYR A 189 15.26 30.89 -0.34
CA TYR A 189 14.10 30.05 -0.04
C TYR A 189 12.93 30.62 -0.85
N GLN A 190 12.58 29.92 -1.92
CA GLN A 190 11.38 30.24 -2.70
C GLN A 190 10.18 30.20 -1.75
N ILE A 191 9.50 31.33 -1.62
CA ILE A 191 8.18 31.40 -1.01
C ILE A 191 7.31 30.44 -1.80
N LEU A 192 6.93 29.30 -1.20
CA LEU A 192 6.06 28.34 -1.84
C LEU A 192 4.73 29.05 -2.19
N PRO A 193 4.29 29.02 -3.46
CA PRO A 193 3.01 29.59 -3.83
C PRO A 193 1.87 28.97 -3.00
N GLN A 194 1.05 29.82 -2.37
CA GLN A 194 -0.06 29.36 -1.52
C GLN A 194 -1.01 28.42 -2.27
N LYS A 195 -1.16 28.61 -3.58
CA LYS A 195 -2.00 27.77 -4.43
C LYS A 195 -1.52 26.31 -4.49
N ILE A 196 -0.21 26.09 -4.52
CA ILE A 196 0.38 24.73 -4.52
C ILE A 196 0.12 24.06 -3.17
N LEU A 197 0.31 24.81 -2.07
CA LEU A 197 0.01 24.31 -0.74
C LEU A 197 -1.46 23.92 -0.60
N LEU A 198 -2.38 24.77 -1.06
CA LEU A 198 -3.81 24.47 -1.08
C LEU A 198 -4.11 23.20 -1.89
N ASN A 199 -3.51 23.06 -3.07
CA ASN A 199 -3.72 21.88 -3.89
C ASN A 199 -3.31 20.59 -3.18
N ILE A 200 -2.17 20.61 -2.49
CA ILE A 200 -1.68 19.46 -1.72
C ILE A 200 -2.62 19.15 -0.55
N LEU A 201 -3.02 20.18 0.21
CA LEU A 201 -3.91 20.03 1.36
C LEU A 201 -5.29 19.49 0.98
N GLU A 202 -5.85 19.92 -0.16
CA GLU A 202 -7.12 19.39 -0.68
C GLU A 202 -7.04 17.88 -0.98
N VAL A 203 -5.94 17.40 -1.57
CA VAL A 203 -5.73 15.96 -1.78
C VAL A 203 -5.59 15.24 -0.44
N VAL A 204 -4.79 15.79 0.48
CA VAL A 204 -4.56 15.20 1.81
C VAL A 204 -5.88 15.08 2.59
N GLU A 205 -6.69 16.13 2.60
CA GLU A 205 -8.01 16.12 3.23
C GLU A 205 -8.90 15.03 2.64
N CYS A 206 -8.99 14.95 1.30
CA CYS A 206 -9.80 13.95 0.61
C CYS A 206 -9.35 12.51 0.95
N VAL A 207 -8.03 12.26 0.97
CA VAL A 207 -7.47 10.97 1.38
C VAL A 207 -7.86 10.65 2.83
N ILE A 208 -7.70 11.61 3.75
CA ILE A 208 -8.02 11.44 5.19
C ILE A 208 -9.52 11.18 5.42
N GLN A 209 -10.40 11.83 4.66
CA GLN A 209 -11.84 11.60 4.73
C GLN A 209 -12.22 10.20 4.24
N SER A 210 -11.54 9.72 3.19
CA SER A 210 -11.94 8.52 2.45
C SER A 210 -11.45 7.19 3.05
N ASN A 211 -10.65 7.21 4.13
CA ASN A 211 -10.10 5.97 4.72
C ASN A 211 -10.17 6.00 6.27
N ALA A 212 -10.44 4.84 6.86
CA ALA A 212 -10.63 4.69 8.30
C ALA A 212 -9.32 4.37 9.05
N GLU A 213 -8.29 3.85 8.38
CA GLU A 213 -7.08 3.29 9.03
C GLU A 213 -5.86 4.23 8.87
N PHE A 214 -5.76 5.25 9.74
CA PHE A 214 -4.73 6.30 9.62
C PHE A 214 -3.72 6.40 10.76
N SER A 215 -3.97 5.74 11.89
CA SER A 215 -3.43 6.16 13.19
C SER A 215 -1.91 6.24 13.32
N LYS A 216 -1.13 5.55 12.48
CA LYS A 216 0.35 5.59 12.53
C LYS A 216 1.00 6.58 11.55
N LYS A 217 0.44 6.77 10.36
CA LYS A 217 1.08 7.56 9.28
C LYS A 217 0.68 9.05 9.29
N THR A 218 -0.38 9.41 9.99
CA THR A 218 -0.84 10.81 10.07
C THR A 218 -0.29 11.58 11.29
N LYS A 219 0.45 10.93 12.20
CA LYS A 219 0.96 11.58 13.43
C LYS A 219 1.86 12.78 13.17
N LYS A 220 2.73 12.71 12.15
CA LYS A 220 3.60 13.83 11.77
C LYS A 220 2.77 14.99 11.21
N LEU A 221 1.78 14.67 10.38
CA LEU A 221 0.86 15.64 9.81
C LEU A 221 0.02 16.33 10.88
N LYS A 222 -0.55 15.58 11.83
CA LYS A 222 -1.32 16.15 12.96
C LYS A 222 -0.48 17.19 13.72
N LYS A 223 0.75 16.83 14.09
CA LYS A 223 1.68 17.76 14.78
C LYS A 223 2.03 18.99 13.94
N ALA A 224 2.21 18.84 12.62
CA ALA A 224 2.51 19.96 11.73
C ALA A 224 1.31 20.91 11.63
N VAL A 225 0.12 20.37 11.40
CA VAL A 225 -1.17 21.07 11.32
C VAL A 225 -1.46 21.81 12.62
N GLU A 226 -1.34 21.14 13.78
CA GLU A 226 -1.54 21.74 15.11
C GLU A 226 -0.64 22.96 15.35
N LYS A 227 0.66 22.83 15.05
CA LYS A 227 1.61 23.94 15.15
C LYS A 227 1.22 25.11 14.24
N ILE A 228 0.79 24.84 13.01
CA ILE A 228 0.50 25.87 12.02
C ILE A 228 -0.79 26.61 12.34
N ILE A 229 -1.79 25.96 12.93
CA ILE A 229 -3.00 26.64 13.43
C ILE A 229 -2.62 27.79 14.37
N LEU A 230 -1.61 27.60 15.23
CA LEU A 230 -1.12 28.62 16.17
C LEU A 230 -0.40 29.79 15.49
N LEU A 231 0.01 29.64 14.22
CA LEU A 231 0.72 30.66 13.45
C LEU A 231 -0.22 31.61 12.67
N ASN A 232 -1.54 31.44 12.79
CA ASN A 232 -2.56 32.25 12.09
C ASN A 232 -2.33 32.30 10.56
N PRO A 233 -2.45 31.16 9.85
CA PRO A 233 -2.26 31.11 8.41
C PRO A 233 -3.36 31.87 7.66
N PRO A 234 -3.18 32.19 6.36
CA PRO A 234 -4.23 32.78 5.54
C PRO A 234 -5.53 31.95 5.59
N GLN A 235 -6.68 32.63 5.58
CA GLN A 235 -7.99 32.00 5.79
C GLN A 235 -8.23 30.70 4.97
N PRO A 236 -7.94 30.65 3.65
CA PRO A 236 -8.19 29.43 2.88
C PRO A 236 -7.35 28.23 3.35
N ILE A 237 -6.14 28.49 3.83
CA ILE A 237 -5.26 27.47 4.40
C ILE A 237 -5.74 27.12 5.82
N GLN A 238 -6.17 28.11 6.59
CA GLN A 238 -6.71 27.90 7.94
C GLN A 238 -7.93 26.98 7.93
N ASP A 239 -8.85 27.18 7.00
CA ASP A 239 -10.08 26.38 6.89
C ASP A 239 -9.75 24.91 6.61
N LEU A 240 -8.87 24.66 5.62
CA LEU A 240 -8.42 23.30 5.27
C LEU A 240 -7.63 22.62 6.39
N ILE A 241 -6.67 23.33 7.00
CA ILE A 241 -5.87 22.81 8.11
C ILE A 241 -6.77 22.48 9.31
N SER A 242 -7.76 23.33 9.60
CA SER A 242 -8.72 23.08 10.69
C SER A 242 -9.60 21.86 10.40
N SER A 243 -10.08 21.71 9.16
CA SER A 243 -10.82 20.52 8.72
C SER A 243 -9.99 19.24 8.91
N ILE A 244 -8.75 19.24 8.40
CA ILE A 244 -7.81 18.12 8.54
C ILE A 244 -7.57 17.82 10.04
N PHE A 245 -7.36 18.85 10.86
CA PHE A 245 -7.13 18.68 12.30
C PHE A 245 -8.33 18.03 12.98
N SER A 246 -9.54 18.52 12.74
CA SER A 246 -10.77 17.98 13.32
C SER A 246 -10.97 16.51 12.97
N ILE A 247 -10.79 16.12 11.70
CA ILE A 247 -10.93 14.72 11.28
C ILE A 247 -9.88 13.83 11.96
N LEU A 248 -8.65 14.32 12.13
CA LEU A 248 -7.58 13.57 12.80
C LEU A 248 -7.79 13.49 14.33
N ASP A 249 -8.42 14.50 14.94
CA ASP A 249 -8.70 14.52 16.37
C ASP A 249 -9.87 13.61 16.75
N GLU A 250 -10.96 13.64 15.96
CA GLU A 250 -12.10 12.73 16.12
C GLU A 250 -11.66 11.26 16.05
N LYS A 251 -10.81 10.91 15.07
CA LYS A 251 -10.32 9.53 14.89
C LYS A 251 -9.39 9.05 16.01
N GLU A 252 -8.55 9.93 16.56
CA GLU A 252 -7.69 9.54 17.69
C GLU A 252 -8.53 9.25 18.95
N GLN A 253 -9.58 10.05 19.19
CA GLN A 253 -10.52 9.80 20.29
C GLN A 253 -11.29 8.49 20.09
N GLU A 254 -11.71 8.15 18.87
CA GLU A 254 -12.34 6.87 18.56
C GLU A 254 -11.40 5.68 18.80
N ASP A 255 -10.12 5.80 18.43
CA ASP A 255 -9.13 4.74 18.62
C ASP A 255 -8.81 4.54 20.12
N GLU A 256 -8.68 5.63 20.88
CA GLU A 256 -8.51 5.58 22.34
C GLU A 256 -9.71 4.91 23.03
N GLN A 257 -10.93 5.25 22.62
CA GLN A 257 -12.15 4.62 23.15
C GLN A 257 -12.21 3.12 22.83
N LYS A 258 -11.87 2.70 21.61
CA LYS A 258 -11.82 1.28 21.23
C LYS A 258 -10.78 0.52 22.05
N GLU A 259 -9.60 1.12 22.28
CA GLU A 259 -8.55 0.49 23.09
C GLU A 259 -8.98 0.34 24.56
N GLU A 260 -9.71 1.31 25.11
CA GLU A 260 -10.30 1.21 26.45
C GLU A 260 -11.37 0.11 26.53
N GLU A 261 -12.29 0.03 25.56
CA GLU A 261 -13.32 -1.02 25.50
C GLU A 261 -12.71 -2.42 25.33
N GLU A 262 -11.70 -2.58 24.49
CA GLU A 262 -10.99 -3.86 24.32
C GLU A 262 -10.30 -4.29 25.63
N ASN A 263 -9.69 -3.36 26.34
CA ASN A 263 -9.06 -3.62 27.63
C ASN A 263 -10.09 -4.00 28.71
N GLU A 264 -11.25 -3.35 28.75
CA GLU A 264 -12.32 -3.68 29.68
C GLU A 264 -12.93 -5.05 29.37
N ASN A 265 -13.22 -5.33 28.10
CA ASN A 265 -13.67 -6.65 27.65
C ASN A 265 -12.67 -7.75 28.00
N GLN A 266 -11.36 -7.50 27.83
CA GLN A 266 -10.34 -8.46 28.17
C GLN A 266 -10.23 -8.69 29.69
N ARG A 267 -10.45 -7.66 30.52
CA ARG A 267 -10.57 -7.82 31.98
C ARG A 267 -11.80 -8.63 32.35
N GLU A 268 -12.96 -8.33 31.77
CA GLU A 268 -14.20 -9.06 32.06
C GLU A 268 -14.07 -10.54 31.67
N LEU A 269 -13.44 -10.83 30.52
CA LEU A 269 -13.16 -12.20 30.07
C LEU A 269 -12.30 -12.97 31.08
N ARG A 270 -11.26 -12.34 31.64
CA ARG A 270 -10.41 -12.97 32.67
C ARG A 270 -11.18 -13.26 33.96
N ILE A 271 -12.07 -12.35 34.37
CA ILE A 271 -12.93 -12.55 35.56
C ILE A 271 -13.87 -13.74 35.32
N LYS A 272 -14.56 -13.78 34.17
CA LYS A 272 -15.45 -14.89 33.80
C LYS A 272 -14.70 -16.22 33.74
N GLN A 273 -13.49 -16.25 33.18
CA GLN A 273 -12.65 -17.45 33.15
C GLN A 273 -12.26 -17.93 34.55
N SER A 274 -11.87 -17.03 35.45
CA SER A 274 -11.58 -17.36 36.85
C SER A 274 -12.82 -17.93 37.56
N MET A 275 -13.98 -17.32 37.36
CA MET A 275 -15.24 -17.78 37.95
C MET A 275 -15.65 -19.17 37.44
N ILE A 276 -15.45 -19.46 36.14
CA ILE A 276 -15.70 -20.78 35.56
C ILE A 276 -14.78 -21.83 36.18
N GLN A 277 -13.51 -21.50 36.42
CA GLN A 277 -12.58 -22.43 37.09
C GLN A 277 -13.02 -22.71 38.53
N GLU A 278 -13.41 -21.69 39.29
CA GLU A 278 -13.90 -21.87 40.67
C GLU A 278 -15.19 -22.71 40.71
N LEU A 279 -16.13 -22.44 39.82
CA LEU A 279 -17.37 -23.23 39.70
C LEU A 279 -17.07 -24.68 39.30
N SER A 280 -16.11 -24.91 38.40
CA SER A 280 -15.70 -26.26 37.99
C SER A 280 -15.13 -27.04 39.17
N ILE A 281 -14.32 -26.39 40.03
CA ILE A 281 -13.81 -27.00 41.27
C ILE A 281 -14.97 -27.37 42.20
N LYS A 282 -15.92 -26.45 42.45
CA LYS A 282 -17.09 -26.72 43.30
C LYS A 282 -17.97 -27.85 42.77
N VAL A 283 -18.13 -27.96 41.45
CA VAL A 283 -18.85 -29.07 40.84
C VAL A 283 -18.16 -30.39 41.14
N ILE A 284 -16.84 -30.48 40.93
CA ILE A 284 -16.04 -31.68 41.25
C ILE A 284 -16.17 -32.04 42.73
N GLU A 285 -16.03 -31.08 43.64
CA GLU A 285 -16.20 -31.31 45.08
C GLU A 285 -17.62 -31.79 45.44
N SER A 286 -18.65 -31.23 44.80
CA SER A 286 -20.02 -31.65 45.02
C SER A 286 -20.29 -33.07 44.51
N GLU A 287 -19.73 -33.44 43.35
CA GLU A 287 -19.84 -34.78 42.78
C GLU A 287 -19.14 -35.82 43.67
N ASP A 288 -17.96 -35.48 44.20
CA ASP A 288 -17.25 -36.36 45.15
C ASP A 288 -18.01 -36.52 46.47
N ASN A 289 -18.60 -35.45 47.00
CA ASN A 289 -19.43 -35.52 48.20
C ASN A 289 -20.66 -36.41 48.00
N VAL A 290 -21.33 -36.31 46.84
CA VAL A 290 -22.44 -37.20 46.48
C VAL A 290 -21.97 -38.65 46.40
N ARG A 291 -20.84 -38.92 45.74
CA ARG A 291 -20.25 -40.25 45.63
C ARG A 291 -19.93 -40.85 47.01
N ILE A 292 -19.37 -40.07 47.93
CA ILE A 292 -19.09 -40.49 49.31
C ILE A 292 -20.39 -40.79 50.08
N ALA A 293 -21.42 -39.94 49.92
CA ALA A 293 -22.71 -40.15 50.56
C ALA A 293 -23.41 -41.43 50.07
N GLU A 294 -23.35 -41.71 48.77
CA GLU A 294 -23.89 -42.94 48.18
C GLU A 294 -23.18 -44.20 48.70
N LEU A 295 -21.85 -44.16 48.84
CA LEU A 295 -21.08 -45.28 49.41
C LEU A 295 -21.48 -45.55 50.86
N LYS A 296 -21.56 -44.51 51.69
CA LYS A 296 -22.00 -44.63 53.09
C LYS A 296 -23.44 -45.14 53.19
N SER A 297 -24.32 -44.69 52.31
CA SER A 297 -25.71 -45.18 52.26
C SER A 297 -25.77 -46.67 51.96
N ARG A 298 -24.98 -47.15 50.97
CA ARG A 298 -24.88 -48.58 50.64
C ARG A 298 -24.33 -49.42 51.80
N GLU A 299 -23.27 -48.96 52.45
CA GLU A 299 -22.72 -49.67 53.62
C GLU A 299 -23.73 -49.75 54.78
N PHE A 300 -24.51 -48.69 54.99
CA PHE A 300 -25.54 -48.67 56.04
C PHE A 300 -26.68 -49.64 55.72
N GLU A 301 -27.13 -49.68 54.46
CA GLU A 301 -28.14 -50.63 53.98
C GLU A 301 -27.67 -52.09 54.15
N GLU A 302 -26.42 -52.38 53.81
CA GLU A 302 -25.84 -53.71 53.93
C GLU A 302 -25.73 -54.17 55.40
N LYS A 303 -25.30 -53.27 56.30
CA LYS A 303 -25.29 -53.55 57.75
C LYS A 303 -26.69 -53.82 58.29
N LEU A 304 -27.69 -53.06 57.85
CA LEU A 304 -29.09 -53.27 58.24
C LEU A 304 -29.58 -54.66 57.79
N ARG A 305 -29.28 -55.02 56.54
CA ARG A 305 -29.66 -56.31 55.95
C ARG A 305 -28.98 -57.49 56.66
N ASN A 306 -27.71 -57.36 57.03
CA ASN A 306 -26.99 -58.39 57.80
C ASN A 306 -27.56 -58.54 59.23
N ALA A 307 -27.88 -57.45 59.91
CA ALA A 307 -28.49 -57.48 61.23
C ALA A 307 -29.89 -58.12 61.22
N GLU A 308 -30.66 -57.92 60.16
CA GLU A 308 -31.95 -58.60 59.97
C GLU A 308 -31.78 -60.11 59.75
N GLN A 309 -30.77 -60.53 58.98
CA GLN A 309 -30.46 -61.95 58.76
C GLN A 309 -29.96 -62.64 60.03
N GLU A 310 -29.13 -61.98 60.86
CA GLU A 310 -28.70 -62.52 62.16
C GLU A 310 -29.88 -62.70 63.11
N LYS A 311 -30.77 -61.71 63.22
CA LYS A 311 -31.99 -61.81 64.02
C LYS A 311 -32.93 -62.94 63.57
N GLN A 312 -32.92 -63.30 62.29
CA GLN A 312 -33.68 -64.45 61.78
C GLN A 312 -33.00 -65.78 62.08
N ARG A 313 -31.66 -65.84 62.10
CA ARG A 313 -30.89 -67.04 62.47
C ARG A 313 -30.96 -67.36 63.96
N GLU A 314 -31.04 -66.38 64.83
CA GLU A 314 -31.20 -66.58 66.28
C GLU A 314 -32.61 -67.06 66.70
N LYS A 315 -33.58 -67.05 65.78
CA LYS A 315 -34.97 -67.49 66.02
C LYS A 315 -35.25 -68.94 65.58
N ILE A 316 -34.25 -69.66 65.10
CA ILE A 316 -34.32 -71.08 64.69
C ILE A 316 -33.54 -71.90 65.72
#